data_AF-M0ALA4-F1
#
_entry.id   AF-M0ALA4-F1
#
_cell.length_a   1.000
_cell.length_b   1.000
_cell.length_c   1.000
_cell.angle_alpha   90.00
_cell.angle_beta   90.00
_cell.angle_gamma   90.00
#
_symmetry.space_group_name_H-M   'P 1'
#
loop_
_entity.id
_entity.type
_entity.pdbx_description
1 polymer ?
#
loop_
_entity_poly.entity_id
_entity_poly.type
_entity_poly.pdbx_seq_one_letter_code
_entity_poly.pdbx_strand_id
1 'polypeptide(L)'
;MSARCLRSLVTSREWDIDRRVVFDRDEYTCQHCESAGDEETLRLYPVGTVPTGGPVHESSLVTVCSTCAAVLRDDARPASAADSAASNDADGSATLAAIAPDELFALVHETTRKQGTAVSDAAAFASFATTLPSALAGPDGDGDESTGSGDRAESPESPQSTAPATGDETGDTGSEASVDELSREFVTARRTLLLALSVVDRRLARLDQFESDATESAAAPLLLDFVDTATKLQSELHDLVSLAELVAASIGRCHNCFEPLAVAATPDGPAPSRPCPTCAQSPRDTEAWHHADSNAVDFERLFSATNETLRDAAATTETLTERTTALATELVEK
;
A
#
# COMPACT_ATOMS: atom_id res chain seq x y z
N MET A 1 12.59 35.48 17.23
CA MET A 1 12.66 34.04 17.57
C MET A 1 12.08 33.27 16.40
N SER A 2 12.89 32.46 15.73
CA SER A 2 12.61 31.95 14.37
C SER A 2 11.70 30.73 14.39
N ALA A 3 10.75 30.67 13.43
CA ALA A 3 9.80 29.56 13.25
C ALA A 3 10.48 28.19 13.05
N ARG A 4 11.78 28.16 12.75
CA ARG A 4 12.59 26.93 12.66
C ARG A 4 12.87 26.26 14.01
N CYS A 5 12.79 26.97 15.14
CA CYS A 5 12.95 26.35 16.47
C CYS A 5 11.67 25.65 16.98
N LEU A 6 10.51 25.90 16.39
CA LEU A 6 9.25 25.23 16.79
C LEU A 6 9.07 23.85 16.14
N ARG A 7 9.82 23.50 15.08
CA ARG A 7 9.76 22.16 14.47
C ARG A 7 10.57 21.10 15.23
N SER A 8 11.55 21.50 16.05
CA SER A 8 12.42 20.57 16.78
C SER A 8 11.87 20.13 18.15
N LEU A 9 10.75 20.69 18.61
CA LEU A 9 10.16 20.40 19.93
C LEU A 9 8.83 19.64 19.86
N VAL A 10 8.44 19.13 18.69
CA VAL A 10 7.34 18.14 18.59
C VAL A 10 7.93 16.74 18.83
N THR A 11 8.44 16.55 20.04
CA THR A 11 8.83 15.23 20.55
C THR A 11 7.60 14.36 20.66
N SER A 12 7.55 13.28 19.87
CA SER A 12 6.53 12.23 19.89
C SER A 12 5.11 12.69 19.54
N ARG A 13 4.75 12.59 18.25
CA ARG A 13 3.34 12.48 17.84
C ARG A 13 2.79 11.20 18.45
N GLU A 14 2.22 11.28 19.65
CA GLU A 14 1.64 10.12 20.33
C GLU A 14 0.31 9.77 19.66
N TRP A 15 0.34 8.77 18.78
CA TRP A 15 -0.87 8.02 18.47
C TRP A 15 -1.29 7.27 19.71
N ASP A 16 -2.58 7.31 20.01
CA ASP A 16 -3.17 6.54 21.10
C ASP A 16 -3.33 5.09 20.62
N ILE A 17 -2.23 4.35 20.66
CA ILE A 17 -2.15 2.94 20.27
C ILE A 17 -1.18 2.19 21.19
N ASP A 18 -1.54 0.95 21.54
CA ASP A 18 -0.59 0.04 22.16
C ASP A 18 0.48 -0.38 21.14
N ARG A 19 1.67 0.23 21.27
CA ARG A 19 2.82 -0.02 20.39
C ARG A 19 3.22 -1.49 20.36
N ARG A 20 2.99 -2.23 21.45
CA ARG A 20 3.34 -3.65 21.53
C ARG A 20 2.58 -4.49 20.54
N VAL A 21 1.31 -4.15 20.28
CA VAL A 21 0.51 -4.92 19.32
C VAL A 21 1.12 -4.86 17.92
N VAL A 22 1.63 -3.69 17.51
CA VAL A 22 2.31 -3.54 16.22
C VAL A 22 3.68 -4.24 16.22
N PHE A 23 4.44 -4.14 17.31
CA PHE A 23 5.74 -4.81 17.42
C PHE A 23 5.66 -6.32 17.48
N ASP A 24 4.71 -6.88 18.24
CA ASP A 24 4.47 -8.31 18.35
C ASP A 24 4.01 -8.88 17.00
N ARG A 25 3.09 -8.17 16.31
CA ARG A 25 2.65 -8.52 14.95
C ARG A 25 3.80 -8.56 13.95
N ASP A 26 4.72 -7.61 14.04
CA ASP A 26 5.89 -7.48 13.16
C ASP A 26 7.10 -8.27 13.69
N GLU A 27 6.92 -9.11 14.71
CA GLU A 27 7.96 -9.95 15.33
C GLU A 27 9.23 -9.16 15.72
N TYR A 28 9.05 -7.94 16.22
CA TYR A 28 10.14 -6.99 16.54
C TYR A 28 11.15 -6.82 15.40
N THR A 29 10.68 -6.91 14.14
CA THR A 29 11.49 -6.84 12.94
C THR A 29 11.15 -5.60 12.13
N CYS A 30 12.19 -4.89 11.67
CA CYS A 30 12.05 -3.74 10.79
C CYS A 30 11.45 -4.19 9.45
N GLN A 31 10.23 -3.74 9.15
CA GLN A 31 9.51 -4.06 7.91
C GLN A 31 10.14 -3.44 6.65
N HIS A 32 11.17 -2.58 6.80
CA HIS A 32 11.90 -2.02 5.66
C HIS A 32 13.19 -2.77 5.32
N CYS A 33 13.96 -3.19 6.33
CA CYS A 33 15.30 -3.77 6.16
C CYS A 33 15.51 -5.10 6.87
N GLU A 34 14.44 -5.68 7.42
CA GLU A 34 14.40 -7.01 8.05
C GLU A 34 15.31 -7.17 9.27
N SER A 35 15.85 -6.06 9.82
CA SER A 35 16.66 -6.10 11.03
C SER A 35 15.78 -6.28 12.26
N ALA A 36 16.06 -7.29 13.09
CA ALA A 36 15.46 -7.43 14.41
C ALA A 36 15.91 -6.29 15.36
N GLY A 37 15.05 -5.96 16.32
CA GLY A 37 15.31 -4.93 17.33
C GLY A 37 14.47 -5.12 18.59
N ASP A 38 14.36 -4.05 19.37
CA ASP A 38 13.59 -3.97 20.61
C ASP A 38 12.77 -2.67 20.66
N GLU A 39 11.98 -2.45 21.70
CA GLU A 39 11.14 -1.25 21.83
C GLU A 39 11.94 0.07 21.81
N GLU A 40 13.24 0.03 22.17
CA GLU A 40 14.13 1.20 22.22
C GLU A 40 14.71 1.57 20.86
N THR A 41 14.95 0.56 20.02
CA THR A 41 15.56 0.70 18.68
C THR A 41 14.52 0.77 17.56
N LEU A 42 13.30 0.27 17.80
CA LEU A 42 12.20 0.26 16.84
C LEU A 42 11.26 1.45 17.00
N ARG A 43 10.66 1.86 15.89
CA ARG A 43 9.72 2.98 15.79
C ARG A 43 8.51 2.55 14.98
N LEU A 44 7.36 3.14 15.28
CA LEU A 44 6.17 3.02 14.44
C LEU A 44 6.26 4.02 13.30
N TYR A 45 5.96 3.55 12.09
CA TYR A 45 5.88 4.34 10.87
C TYR A 45 4.48 4.22 10.26
N PRO A 46 3.84 5.34 9.86
CA PRO A 46 2.53 5.30 9.25
C PRO A 46 2.63 4.87 7.79
N VAL A 47 1.72 4.01 7.35
CA VAL A 47 1.57 3.65 5.93
C VAL A 47 0.21 4.12 5.43
N GLY A 48 0.22 4.76 4.26
CA GLY A 48 -0.96 5.41 3.69
C GLY A 48 -1.36 6.70 4.42
N THR A 49 -2.62 7.10 4.24
CA THR A 49 -3.19 8.31 4.85
C THR A 49 -3.58 8.06 6.31
N VAL A 50 -2.74 8.52 7.23
CA VAL A 50 -2.97 8.40 8.68
C VAL A 50 -3.13 9.79 9.31
N PRO A 51 -4.09 9.99 10.23
CA PRO A 51 -4.18 11.23 11.00
C PRO A 51 -2.85 11.57 11.68
N THR A 52 -2.54 12.86 11.74
CA THR A 52 -1.31 13.37 12.36
C THR A 52 -1.29 13.27 13.90
N GLY A 53 -2.42 12.87 14.51
CA GLY A 53 -2.59 12.57 15.93
C GLY A 53 -3.97 11.97 16.20
N GLY A 54 -4.18 11.45 17.41
CA GLY A 54 -5.42 10.78 17.81
C GLY A 54 -5.37 9.25 17.67
N PRO A 55 -6.52 8.56 17.75
CA PRO A 55 -6.58 7.11 17.64
C PRO A 55 -6.16 6.67 16.23
N VAL A 56 -5.26 5.70 16.16
CA VAL A 56 -4.82 5.09 14.91
C VAL A 56 -4.88 3.58 15.07
N HIS A 57 -5.45 2.92 14.07
CA HIS A 57 -5.51 1.48 14.02
C HIS A 57 -4.16 0.87 13.63
N GLU A 58 -3.79 -0.26 14.22
CA GLU A 58 -2.53 -0.95 13.95
C GLU A 58 -2.30 -1.28 12.47
N SER A 59 -3.37 -1.50 11.70
CA SER A 59 -3.28 -1.78 10.26
C SER A 59 -2.75 -0.62 9.43
N SER A 60 -2.69 0.58 10.00
CA SER A 60 -2.10 1.77 9.37
C SER A 60 -0.65 2.01 9.79
N LEU A 61 -0.07 1.12 10.60
CA LEU A 61 1.27 1.27 11.16
C LEU A 61 2.14 0.06 10.84
N VAL A 62 3.44 0.29 10.69
CA VAL A 62 4.47 -0.74 10.56
C VAL A 62 5.66 -0.42 11.45
N THR A 63 6.38 -1.47 11.83
CA THR A 63 7.60 -1.40 12.63
C THR A 63 8.81 -1.12 11.75
N VAL A 64 9.60 -0.11 12.08
CA VAL A 64 10.86 0.21 11.38
C VAL A 64 11.96 0.50 12.40
N CYS A 65 13.22 0.18 12.07
CA CYS A 65 14.35 0.58 12.92
C CYS A 65 14.57 2.10 12.84
N SER A 66 15.24 2.66 13.85
CA SER A 66 15.53 4.10 13.95
C SER A 66 16.20 4.67 12.71
N THR A 67 17.14 3.93 12.09
CA THR A 67 17.82 4.34 10.85
C THR A 67 16.83 4.45 9.69
N CYS A 68 15.97 3.45 9.50
CA CYS A 68 14.95 3.46 8.44
C CYS A 68 13.92 4.57 8.70
N ALA A 69 13.51 4.77 9.95
CA ALA A 69 12.60 5.85 10.33
C ALA A 69 13.17 7.23 9.97
N ALA A 70 14.48 7.46 10.18
CA ALA A 70 15.13 8.72 9.84
C ALA A 70 15.17 8.97 8.33
N VAL A 71 15.44 7.93 7.53
CA VAL A 71 15.40 7.99 6.07
C VAL A 71 13.98 8.28 5.57
N LEU A 72 12.97 7.64 6.18
CA LEU A 72 11.57 7.79 5.77
C LEU A 72 10.92 9.11 6.23
N ARG A 73 11.49 9.83 7.20
CA ARG A 73 10.93 11.07 7.76
C ARG A 73 11.57 12.36 7.24
N ASP A 74 12.57 12.27 6.37
CA ASP A 74 13.47 13.37 5.95
C ASP A 74 14.36 13.94 7.08
N ASP A 75 14.41 13.31 8.25
CA ASP A 75 15.29 13.77 9.35
C ASP A 75 16.77 13.41 9.11
N ALA A 76 17.04 12.49 8.17
CA ALA A 76 18.38 12.12 7.76
C ALA A 76 18.95 13.12 6.74
N ARG A 77 19.36 14.30 7.21
CA ARG A 77 20.52 14.98 6.59
C ARG A 77 21.68 13.96 6.61
N PRO A 78 22.41 13.70 5.50
CA PRO A 78 23.48 12.72 5.51
C PRO A 78 24.50 13.06 6.61
N ALA A 79 24.62 12.16 7.59
CA ALA A 79 25.53 12.31 8.73
C ALA A 79 27.02 12.33 8.30
N SER A 80 27.32 11.96 7.05
CA SER A 80 28.68 11.92 6.50
C SER A 80 29.32 13.30 6.26
N ALA A 81 28.56 14.40 6.34
CA ALA A 81 29.12 15.76 6.21
C ALA A 81 29.49 16.41 7.55
N ALA A 82 29.11 15.82 8.70
CA ALA A 82 29.31 16.43 10.01
C ALA A 82 30.65 16.06 10.68
N ASP A 83 31.28 14.93 10.30
CA ASP A 83 32.53 14.48 10.93
C ASP A 83 33.81 15.03 10.30
N SER A 84 33.71 15.93 9.30
CA SER A 84 34.90 16.55 8.65
C SER A 84 34.91 18.09 8.70
N ALA A 85 33.91 18.74 9.32
CA ALA A 85 33.82 20.20 9.36
C ALA A 85 34.27 20.78 10.70
N ALA A 86 35.48 20.45 11.13
CA ALA A 86 36.20 21.18 12.18
C ALA A 86 37.42 21.88 11.58
N SER A 87 37.20 22.92 10.77
CA SER A 87 38.01 24.15 10.67
C SER A 87 37.76 24.89 9.35
N ASN A 88 36.97 25.96 9.42
CA ASN A 88 37.38 27.35 9.10
C ASN A 88 36.20 28.20 8.64
N ASP A 89 36.12 29.37 9.26
CA ASP A 89 35.25 30.48 8.92
C ASP A 89 35.40 30.90 7.45
N ALA A 90 34.27 31.03 6.73
CA ALA A 90 33.88 32.21 5.95
C ALA A 90 32.68 31.88 5.03
N ASP A 91 31.71 32.79 5.03
CA ASP A 91 30.67 32.97 3.99
C ASP A 91 29.59 31.88 3.83
N GLY A 92 28.53 31.98 4.64
CA GLY A 92 27.30 32.63 4.16
C GLY A 92 26.52 32.07 2.96
N SER A 93 26.85 30.91 2.41
CA SER A 93 25.97 30.15 1.52
C SER A 93 26.34 28.68 1.67
N ALA A 94 25.52 27.92 2.39
CA ALA A 94 25.61 26.48 2.40
C ALA A 94 25.13 25.97 1.04
N THR A 95 25.96 26.15 0.01
CA THR A 95 25.87 25.44 -1.25
C THR A 95 25.84 23.98 -0.88
N LEU A 96 24.71 23.31 -1.09
CA LEU A 96 24.62 21.86 -1.03
C LEU A 96 25.79 21.35 -1.88
N ALA A 97 26.74 20.67 -1.24
CA ALA A 97 27.92 20.19 -1.94
C ALA A 97 27.45 19.38 -3.15
N ALA A 98 27.96 19.73 -4.34
CA ALA A 98 27.63 19.03 -5.57
C ALA A 98 27.76 17.52 -5.32
N ILE A 99 26.66 16.79 -5.52
CA ILE A 99 26.64 15.34 -5.32
C ILE A 99 27.72 14.69 -6.19
N ALA A 100 28.48 13.75 -5.63
CA ALA A 100 29.44 13.02 -6.42
C ALA A 100 28.70 12.18 -7.49
N PRO A 101 29.20 12.08 -8.74
CA PRO A 101 28.58 11.27 -9.78
C PRO A 101 28.30 9.82 -9.34
N ASP A 102 29.19 9.22 -8.57
CA ASP A 102 29.03 7.87 -8.01
C ASP A 102 27.84 7.77 -7.03
N GLU A 103 27.61 8.81 -6.22
CA GLU A 103 26.48 8.84 -5.29
C GLU A 103 25.16 9.03 -6.04
N LEU A 104 25.14 9.88 -7.07
CA LEU A 104 23.96 10.05 -7.93
C LEU A 104 23.64 8.75 -8.68
N PHE A 105 24.65 8.11 -9.28
CA PHE A 105 24.50 6.83 -9.95
C PHE A 105 23.94 5.76 -9.00
N ALA A 106 24.50 5.64 -7.79
CA ALA A 106 24.01 4.69 -6.80
C ALA A 106 22.55 4.97 -6.39
N LEU A 107 22.17 6.24 -6.25
CA LEU A 107 20.81 6.63 -5.91
C LEU A 107 19.82 6.32 -7.02
N VAL A 108 20.15 6.64 -8.28
CA VAL A 108 19.35 6.33 -9.47
C VAL A 108 19.17 4.82 -9.61
N HIS A 109 20.27 4.05 -9.60
CA HIS A 109 20.23 2.60 -9.75
C HIS A 109 19.39 1.92 -8.67
N GLU A 110 19.57 2.32 -7.41
CA GLU A 110 18.81 1.77 -6.31
C GLU A 110 17.32 2.18 -6.37
N THR A 111 17.01 3.37 -6.88
CA THR A 111 15.61 3.81 -7.08
C THR A 111 14.94 2.97 -8.16
N THR A 112 15.57 2.76 -9.32
CA THR A 112 15.07 1.88 -10.38
C THR A 112 14.85 0.46 -9.88
N ARG A 113 15.82 -0.09 -9.12
CA ARG A 113 15.69 -1.42 -8.52
C ARG A 113 14.49 -1.52 -7.59
N LYS A 114 14.30 -0.54 -6.70
CA LYS A 114 13.18 -0.50 -5.76
C LYS A 114 11.84 -0.34 -6.46
N GLN A 115 11.77 0.44 -7.53
CA GLN A 115 10.57 0.54 -8.36
C GLN A 115 10.23 -0.78 -9.05
N GLY A 116 11.22 -1.51 -9.58
CA GLY A 116 10.99 -2.85 -10.15
C GLY A 116 10.38 -3.84 -9.14
N THR A 117 10.85 -3.80 -7.88
CA THR A 117 10.21 -4.57 -6.79
C THR A 117 8.79 -4.07 -6.52
N ALA A 118 8.57 -2.77 -6.38
CA ALA A 118 7.26 -2.19 -6.11
C ALA A 118 6.21 -2.50 -7.21
N VAL A 119 6.63 -2.54 -8.49
CA VAL A 119 5.79 -2.97 -9.61
C VAL A 119 5.33 -4.43 -9.43
N SER A 120 6.26 -5.31 -9.04
CA SER A 120 5.96 -6.72 -8.82
C SER A 120 4.99 -6.91 -7.64
N ASP A 121 5.22 -6.19 -6.54
CA ASP A 121 4.35 -6.19 -5.35
C ASP A 121 2.97 -5.62 -5.67
N ALA A 122 2.88 -4.54 -6.45
CA ALA A 122 1.62 -3.94 -6.90
C ALA A 122 0.83 -4.88 -7.80
N ALA A 123 1.49 -5.58 -8.73
CA ALA A 123 0.84 -6.57 -9.58
C ALA A 123 0.31 -7.76 -8.78
N ALA A 124 1.07 -8.26 -7.81
CA ALA A 124 0.63 -9.32 -6.90
C ALA A 124 -0.58 -8.87 -6.06
N PHE A 125 -0.52 -7.66 -5.49
CA PHE A 125 -1.62 -7.10 -4.70
C PHE A 125 -2.88 -6.85 -5.54
N ALA A 126 -2.74 -6.31 -6.75
CA ALA A 126 -3.85 -6.10 -7.66
C ALA A 126 -4.50 -7.45 -8.05
N SER A 127 -3.70 -8.44 -8.42
CA SER A 127 -4.17 -9.79 -8.74
C SER A 127 -4.96 -10.39 -7.56
N PHE A 128 -4.39 -10.36 -6.36
CA PHE A 128 -5.06 -10.79 -5.14
C PHE A 128 -6.37 -10.02 -4.89
N ALA A 129 -6.38 -8.70 -5.03
CA ALA A 129 -7.59 -7.90 -4.82
C ALA A 129 -8.71 -8.31 -5.80
N THR A 130 -8.38 -8.59 -7.07
CA THR A 130 -9.39 -9.00 -8.07
C THR A 130 -10.01 -10.37 -7.82
N THR A 131 -9.39 -11.24 -7.00
CA THR A 131 -9.98 -12.55 -6.64
C THR A 131 -10.91 -12.47 -5.43
N LEU A 132 -10.84 -11.39 -4.64
CA LEU A 132 -11.62 -11.22 -3.40
C LEU A 132 -13.14 -11.35 -3.60
N PRO A 133 -13.78 -10.75 -4.62
CA PRO A 133 -15.23 -10.86 -4.78
C PRO A 133 -15.69 -12.31 -4.93
N SER A 134 -14.97 -13.11 -5.73
CA SER A 134 -15.27 -14.54 -5.91
C SER A 134 -14.93 -15.36 -4.67
N ALA A 135 -13.81 -15.07 -4.01
CA ALA A 135 -13.39 -15.80 -2.81
C ALA A 135 -14.38 -15.64 -1.64
N LEU A 136 -15.03 -14.49 -1.52
CA LEU A 136 -15.99 -14.19 -0.44
C LEU A 136 -17.44 -14.55 -0.77
N ALA A 137 -17.79 -14.77 -2.04
CA ALA A 137 -19.13 -15.17 -2.44
C ALA A 137 -19.52 -16.58 -1.97
N GLY A 138 -18.55 -17.40 -1.57
CA GLY A 138 -18.75 -18.78 -1.12
C GLY A 138 -19.22 -19.73 -2.23
N PRO A 139 -19.19 -21.05 -2.00
CA PRO A 139 -19.68 -22.05 -2.97
C PRO A 139 -21.22 -22.13 -3.06
N ASP A 140 -21.96 -21.53 -2.11
CA ASP A 140 -23.42 -21.67 -1.99
C ASP A 140 -24.21 -20.49 -2.63
N GLY A 141 -23.52 -19.57 -3.30
CA GLY A 141 -24.10 -18.35 -3.87
C GLY A 141 -24.87 -18.51 -5.19
N ASP A 142 -24.87 -19.68 -5.81
CA ASP A 142 -25.49 -19.92 -7.12
C ASP A 142 -26.69 -20.88 -7.05
N GLY A 143 -27.91 -20.31 -7.06
CA GLY A 143 -28.99 -20.80 -7.91
C GLY A 143 -30.07 -21.72 -7.32
N ASP A 144 -30.86 -21.26 -6.34
CA ASP A 144 -32.27 -21.69 -6.24
C ASP A 144 -33.12 -20.81 -7.17
N GLU A 145 -32.97 -21.01 -8.49
CA GLU A 145 -33.96 -20.58 -9.47
C GLU A 145 -34.59 -21.81 -10.13
N SER A 146 -35.90 -21.96 -9.87
CA SER A 146 -36.89 -22.69 -10.66
C SER A 146 -37.19 -24.15 -10.28
N THR A 147 -38.08 -24.24 -9.29
CA THR A 147 -39.17 -25.22 -9.25
C THR A 147 -39.95 -25.25 -10.59
N GLY A 148 -39.62 -26.19 -11.47
CA GLY A 148 -40.38 -26.53 -12.67
C GLY A 148 -40.88 -27.97 -12.62
N SER A 149 -42.18 -28.15 -12.36
CA SER A 149 -42.88 -29.43 -12.20
C SER A 149 -42.98 -30.28 -13.47
N GLY A 150 -43.01 -31.61 -13.28
CA GLY A 150 -43.55 -32.62 -14.21
C GLY A 150 -42.54 -33.76 -14.47
N ASP A 151 -42.81 -35.05 -14.27
CA ASP A 151 -44.05 -35.74 -13.95
C ASP A 151 -43.73 -37.15 -13.43
N ARG A 152 -44.71 -37.72 -12.71
CA ARG A 152 -44.74 -39.00 -12.01
C ARG A 152 -44.44 -40.25 -12.87
N ALA A 153 -43.71 -41.21 -12.30
CA ALA A 153 -44.02 -42.64 -12.44
C ALA A 153 -43.58 -43.41 -11.18
N GLU A 154 -44.57 -44.00 -10.51
CA GLU A 154 -44.50 -44.72 -9.24
C GLU A 154 -43.90 -46.13 -9.38
N SER A 155 -43.16 -46.59 -8.37
CA SER A 155 -43.12 -48.00 -7.93
C SER A 155 -42.52 -48.16 -6.53
N PRO A 156 -42.89 -49.22 -5.78
CA PRO A 156 -43.03 -49.15 -4.33
C PRO A 156 -41.98 -49.93 -3.51
N GLU A 157 -41.72 -49.38 -2.33
CA GLU A 157 -41.59 -49.99 -0.99
C GLU A 157 -40.69 -51.22 -0.74
N SER A 158 -39.72 -51.07 0.17
CA SER A 158 -39.45 -51.98 1.31
C SER A 158 -38.32 -51.48 2.24
N PRO A 159 -38.22 -51.96 3.51
CA PRO A 159 -38.28 -51.06 4.68
C PRO A 159 -36.99 -50.91 5.52
N GLN A 160 -37.00 -49.81 6.29
CA GLN A 160 -36.49 -49.57 7.64
C GLN A 160 -35.16 -50.20 8.09
N SER A 161 -34.21 -49.33 8.42
CA SER A 161 -33.33 -49.56 9.57
C SER A 161 -33.07 -48.23 10.29
N THR A 162 -33.69 -48.10 11.46
CA THR A 162 -33.48 -47.01 12.43
C THR A 162 -32.19 -47.27 13.22
N ALA A 163 -31.28 -46.31 13.23
CA ALA A 163 -30.22 -46.20 14.23
C ALA A 163 -30.00 -44.71 14.57
N PRO A 164 -29.56 -44.40 15.81
CA PRO A 164 -29.87 -43.15 16.47
C PRO A 164 -28.89 -42.03 16.15
N ALA A 165 -29.44 -40.82 16.27
CA ALA A 165 -28.78 -39.52 16.24
C ALA A 165 -27.40 -39.50 16.91
N THR A 166 -26.37 -39.32 16.08
CA THR A 166 -25.19 -38.55 16.47
C THR A 166 -25.47 -37.11 16.08
N GLY A 167 -25.75 -36.26 17.06
CA GLY A 167 -25.71 -34.82 16.89
C GLY A 167 -24.27 -34.45 16.52
N ASP A 168 -24.03 -34.29 15.23
CA ASP A 168 -22.80 -33.75 14.70
C ASP A 168 -23.00 -32.24 14.60
N GLU A 169 -22.65 -31.54 15.68
CA GLU A 169 -22.46 -30.08 15.68
C GLU A 169 -21.12 -29.76 14.99
N THR A 170 -20.95 -30.21 13.75
CA THR A 170 -19.87 -29.77 12.84
C THR A 170 -20.38 -28.58 12.03
N GLY A 171 -20.84 -27.55 12.75
CA GLY A 171 -21.20 -26.27 12.15
C GLY A 171 -19.94 -25.56 11.66
N ASP A 172 -19.81 -25.46 10.34
CA ASP A 172 -19.46 -24.24 9.57
C ASP A 172 -18.32 -23.33 10.08
N THR A 173 -17.31 -23.86 10.77
CA THR A 173 -16.11 -23.08 11.19
C THR A 173 -15.08 -22.91 10.08
N GLY A 174 -15.25 -23.59 8.94
CA GLY A 174 -14.33 -23.50 7.79
C GLY A 174 -14.46 -22.19 6.99
N SER A 175 -15.66 -21.60 6.95
CA SER A 175 -15.91 -20.38 6.18
C SER A 175 -15.32 -19.15 6.86
N GLU A 176 -15.54 -18.97 8.17
CA GLU A 176 -15.03 -17.80 8.92
C GLU A 176 -13.49 -17.76 8.98
N ALA A 177 -12.85 -18.92 9.22
CA ALA A 177 -11.39 -19.00 9.23
C ALA A 177 -10.76 -18.59 7.89
N SER A 178 -11.45 -18.86 6.76
CA SER A 178 -10.98 -18.47 5.43
C SER A 178 -11.08 -16.96 5.20
N VAL A 179 -12.12 -16.30 5.72
CA VAL A 179 -12.28 -14.84 5.63
C VAL A 179 -11.23 -14.12 6.47
N ASP A 180 -10.91 -14.62 7.67
CA ASP A 180 -9.87 -14.04 8.53
C ASP A 180 -8.47 -14.16 7.91
N GLU A 181 -8.20 -15.25 7.21
CA GLU A 181 -6.96 -15.43 6.44
C GLU A 181 -6.87 -14.43 5.28
N LEU A 182 -7.91 -14.32 4.45
CA LEU A 182 -7.98 -13.33 3.38
C LEU A 182 -7.83 -11.89 3.91
N SER A 183 -8.44 -11.60 5.07
CA SER A 183 -8.36 -10.29 5.72
C SER A 183 -6.92 -9.97 6.12
N ARG A 184 -6.22 -10.91 6.76
CA ARG A 184 -4.81 -10.74 7.16
C ARG A 184 -3.89 -10.62 5.96
N GLU A 185 -4.11 -11.42 4.93
CA GLU A 185 -3.33 -11.38 3.69
C GLU A 185 -3.50 -10.03 2.98
N PHE A 186 -4.75 -9.55 2.83
CA PHE A 186 -5.04 -8.25 2.24
C PHE A 186 -4.33 -7.10 2.99
N VAL A 187 -4.51 -7.04 4.30
CA VAL A 187 -3.94 -5.97 5.14
C VAL A 187 -2.41 -6.02 5.11
N THR A 188 -1.82 -7.22 5.11
CA THR A 188 -0.37 -7.38 5.06
C THR A 188 0.19 -6.96 3.70
N ALA A 189 -0.34 -7.49 2.60
CA ALA A 189 0.08 -7.13 1.25
C ALA A 189 -0.03 -5.61 1.02
N ARG A 190 -1.15 -5.00 1.43
CA ARG A 190 -1.35 -3.56 1.34
C ARG A 190 -0.31 -2.75 2.12
N ARG A 191 -0.05 -3.09 3.38
CA ARG A 191 0.94 -2.36 4.22
C ARG A 191 2.34 -2.46 3.65
N THR A 192 2.75 -3.66 3.23
CA THR A 192 4.06 -3.89 2.63
C THR A 192 4.23 -3.04 1.37
N LEU A 193 3.23 -3.04 0.49
CA LEU A 193 3.25 -2.24 -0.73
C LEU A 193 3.28 -0.73 -0.43
N LEU A 194 2.43 -0.22 0.46
CA LEU A 194 2.44 1.20 0.82
C LEU A 194 3.75 1.64 1.47
N LEU A 195 4.40 0.77 2.25
CA LEU A 195 5.74 1.04 2.78
C LEU A 195 6.75 1.13 1.63
N ALA A 196 6.75 0.17 0.70
CA ALA A 196 7.64 0.17 -0.46
C ALA A 196 7.46 1.43 -1.32
N LEU A 197 6.22 1.85 -1.58
CA LEU A 197 5.93 3.09 -2.30
C LEU A 197 6.45 4.31 -1.55
N SER A 198 6.24 4.40 -0.23
CA SER A 198 6.75 5.53 0.56
C SER A 198 8.29 5.66 0.52
N VAL A 199 9.01 4.54 0.41
CA VAL A 199 10.48 4.53 0.26
C VAL A 199 10.87 5.16 -1.08
N VAL A 200 10.17 4.79 -2.16
CA VAL A 200 10.43 5.32 -3.49
C VAL A 200 10.09 6.82 -3.53
N ASP A 201 8.95 7.24 -2.99
CA ASP A 201 8.55 8.66 -2.91
C ASP A 201 9.66 9.51 -2.27
N ARG A 202 10.27 9.01 -1.18
CA ARG A 202 11.39 9.70 -0.51
C ARG A 202 12.64 9.78 -1.36
N ARG A 203 12.96 8.74 -2.11
CA ARG A 203 14.11 8.72 -3.02
C ARG A 203 13.90 9.68 -4.18
N LEU A 204 12.70 9.73 -4.75
CA LEU A 204 12.34 10.68 -5.80
C LEU A 204 12.40 12.11 -5.30
N ALA A 205 11.86 12.41 -4.11
CA ALA A 205 11.98 13.73 -3.48
C ALA A 205 13.43 14.13 -3.22
N ARG A 206 14.32 13.17 -2.97
CA ARG A 206 15.77 13.43 -2.84
C ARG A 206 16.44 13.68 -4.19
N LEU A 207 16.06 12.96 -5.24
CA LEU A 207 16.56 13.16 -6.60
C LEU A 207 16.12 14.50 -7.18
N ASP A 208 14.89 14.91 -6.93
CA ASP A 208 14.31 16.21 -7.31
C ASP A 208 15.12 17.38 -6.71
N GLN A 209 15.55 17.26 -5.45
CA GLN A 209 16.45 18.24 -4.83
C GLN A 209 17.80 18.36 -5.57
N PHE A 210 18.33 17.26 -6.10
CA PHE A 210 19.59 17.29 -6.86
C PHE A 210 19.42 17.83 -8.28
N GLU A 211 18.28 17.62 -8.91
CA GLU A 211 17.96 18.19 -10.22
C GLU A 211 17.99 19.72 -10.18
N SER A 212 17.40 20.31 -9.14
CA SER A 212 17.43 21.76 -8.90
C SER A 212 18.85 22.33 -8.70
N ASP A 213 19.78 21.53 -8.19
CA ASP A 213 21.17 21.95 -7.94
C ASP A 213 22.10 21.68 -9.13
N ALA A 214 21.76 20.73 -10.01
CA ALA A 214 22.62 20.23 -11.09
C ALA A 214 22.50 21.01 -12.41
N THR A 215 21.84 22.17 -12.44
CA THR A 215 21.38 22.88 -13.65
C THR A 215 22.43 23.18 -14.72
N GLU A 216 23.73 23.09 -14.41
CA GLU A 216 24.83 23.34 -15.34
C GLU A 216 25.49 22.06 -15.91
N SER A 217 25.09 20.87 -15.45
CA SER A 217 25.66 19.59 -15.90
C SER A 217 24.98 19.06 -17.17
N ALA A 218 25.75 18.44 -18.07
CA ALA A 218 25.16 17.73 -19.22
C ALA A 218 24.29 16.52 -18.79
N ALA A 219 24.45 16.03 -17.56
CA ALA A 219 23.60 15.00 -16.98
C ALA A 219 22.24 15.53 -16.49
N ALA A 220 22.07 16.85 -16.33
CA ALA A 220 20.84 17.46 -15.83
C ALA A 220 19.58 17.09 -16.65
N PRO A 221 19.56 17.22 -17.99
CA PRO A 221 18.37 16.82 -18.77
C PRO A 221 18.08 15.32 -18.67
N LEU A 222 19.11 14.46 -18.58
CA LEU A 222 18.92 13.02 -18.42
C LEU A 222 18.37 12.66 -17.03
N LEU A 223 18.81 13.38 -15.99
CA LEU A 223 18.29 13.24 -14.63
C LEU A 223 16.83 13.70 -14.55
N LEU A 224 16.48 14.82 -15.19
CA LEU A 224 15.10 15.29 -15.25
C LEU A 224 14.19 14.26 -15.95
N ASP A 225 14.57 13.78 -17.14
CA ASP A 225 13.83 12.73 -17.86
C ASP A 225 13.65 11.47 -17.01
N PHE A 226 14.68 11.09 -16.24
CA PHE A 226 14.62 9.97 -15.30
C PHE A 226 13.63 10.24 -14.16
N VAL A 227 13.73 11.38 -13.47
CA VAL A 227 12.86 11.74 -12.34
C VAL A 227 11.40 11.84 -12.77
N ASP A 228 11.13 12.45 -13.93
CA ASP A 228 9.77 12.55 -14.49
C ASP A 228 9.18 11.16 -14.78
N THR A 229 9.95 10.30 -15.45
CA THR A 229 9.52 8.93 -15.77
C THR A 229 9.30 8.11 -14.49
N ALA A 230 10.20 8.22 -13.52
CA ALA A 230 10.11 7.51 -12.25
C ALA A 230 8.92 8.01 -11.41
N THR A 231 8.64 9.32 -11.42
CA THR A 231 7.47 9.91 -10.75
C THR A 231 6.17 9.49 -11.42
N LYS A 232 6.14 9.41 -12.76
CA LYS A 232 5.00 8.86 -13.51
C LYS A 232 4.72 7.41 -13.09
N LEU A 233 5.74 6.55 -13.10
CA LEU A 233 5.60 5.16 -12.67
C LEU A 233 5.07 5.09 -11.24
N GLN A 234 5.61 5.91 -10.34
CA GLN A 234 5.20 5.94 -8.95
C GLN A 234 3.73 6.35 -8.78
N SER A 235 3.24 7.31 -9.57
CA SER A 235 1.82 7.67 -9.62
C SER A 235 0.95 6.50 -10.09
N GLU A 236 1.34 5.81 -11.16
CA GLU A 236 0.62 4.64 -11.69
C GLU A 236 0.52 3.51 -10.63
N LEU A 237 1.57 3.31 -9.83
CA LEU A 237 1.55 2.33 -8.73
C LEU A 237 0.61 2.75 -7.58
N HIS A 238 0.55 4.03 -7.22
CA HIS A 238 -0.44 4.54 -6.25
C HIS A 238 -1.88 4.43 -6.76
N ASP A 239 -2.08 4.63 -8.07
CA ASP A 239 -3.39 4.43 -8.72
C ASP A 239 -3.81 2.96 -8.66
N LEU A 240 -2.89 2.01 -8.89
CA LEU A 240 -3.16 0.57 -8.73
C LEU A 240 -3.57 0.19 -7.31
N VAL A 241 -2.89 0.73 -6.29
CA VAL A 241 -3.31 0.53 -4.89
C VAL A 241 -4.71 1.08 -4.67
N SER A 242 -5.01 2.26 -5.20
CA SER A 242 -6.33 2.88 -5.08
C SER A 242 -7.43 2.04 -5.74
N LEU A 243 -7.17 1.45 -6.92
CA LEU A 243 -8.09 0.53 -7.60
C LEU A 243 -8.29 -0.77 -6.82
N ALA A 244 -7.22 -1.36 -6.27
CA ALA A 244 -7.32 -2.56 -5.43
C ALA A 244 -8.11 -2.29 -4.13
N GLU A 245 -7.91 -1.12 -3.52
CA GLU A 245 -8.68 -0.68 -2.36
C GLU A 245 -10.17 -0.41 -2.68
N LEU A 246 -10.47 0.05 -3.90
CA LEU A 246 -11.84 0.16 -4.40
C LEU A 246 -12.53 -1.19 -4.53
N VAL A 247 -11.80 -2.25 -4.92
CA VAL A 247 -12.35 -3.62 -4.93
C VAL A 247 -12.80 -4.02 -3.53
N ALA A 248 -11.94 -3.81 -2.50
CA ALA A 248 -12.30 -4.10 -1.11
C ALA A 248 -13.52 -3.29 -0.63
N ALA A 249 -13.59 -2.00 -0.98
CA ALA A 249 -14.75 -1.18 -0.65
C ALA A 249 -16.04 -1.65 -1.36
N SER A 250 -15.92 -2.13 -2.59
CA SER A 250 -17.04 -2.60 -3.43
C SER A 250 -17.70 -3.86 -2.89
N ILE A 251 -16.94 -4.70 -2.17
CA ILE A 251 -17.45 -5.88 -1.44
C ILE A 251 -17.83 -5.56 0.02
N GLY A 252 -17.98 -4.28 0.37
CA GLY A 252 -18.39 -3.85 1.70
C GLY A 252 -17.32 -4.04 2.79
N ARG A 253 -16.04 -4.04 2.44
CA ARG A 253 -14.92 -4.18 3.38
C ARG A 253 -14.11 -2.89 3.47
N CYS A 254 -13.56 -2.61 4.65
CA CYS A 254 -12.70 -1.46 4.84
C CYS A 254 -11.35 -1.67 4.13
N HIS A 255 -10.97 -0.79 3.22
CA HIS A 255 -9.68 -0.90 2.54
C HIS A 255 -8.44 -0.84 3.47
N ASN A 256 -8.59 -0.41 4.73
CA ASN A 256 -7.47 -0.26 5.65
C ASN A 256 -7.31 -1.41 6.66
N CYS A 257 -8.40 -1.91 7.23
CA CYS A 257 -8.38 -3.02 8.20
C CYS A 257 -9.16 -4.25 7.74
N PHE A 258 -9.75 -4.21 6.55
CA PHE A 258 -10.59 -5.25 5.95
C PHE A 258 -11.84 -5.68 6.72
N GLU A 259 -12.14 -5.00 7.83
CA GLU A 259 -13.37 -5.20 8.58
C GLU A 259 -14.62 -4.83 7.76
N PRO A 260 -15.77 -5.51 8.00
CA PRO A 260 -17.04 -5.15 7.38
C PRO A 260 -17.38 -3.67 7.59
N LEU A 261 -17.77 -3.00 6.51
CA LEU A 261 -18.37 -1.68 6.57
C LEU A 261 -19.86 -1.84 6.85
N ALA A 262 -20.35 -1.12 7.86
CA ALA A 262 -21.77 -1.12 8.16
C ALA A 262 -22.55 -0.49 6.99
N VAL A 263 -23.18 -1.34 6.17
CA VAL A 263 -24.13 -0.89 5.14
C VAL A 263 -25.42 -0.51 5.85
N ALA A 264 -25.53 0.74 6.28
CA ALA A 264 -26.79 1.25 6.78
C ALA A 264 -27.73 1.41 5.58
N ALA A 265 -28.49 0.36 5.26
CA ALA A 265 -29.58 0.46 4.30
C ALA A 265 -30.62 1.44 4.86
N THR A 266 -30.60 2.68 4.38
CA THR A 266 -31.68 3.61 4.65
C THR A 266 -32.77 3.43 3.59
N PRO A 267 -34.06 3.40 3.97
CA PRO A 267 -35.17 3.24 3.03
C PRO A 267 -35.28 4.39 2.00
N ASP A 268 -34.60 5.51 2.21
CA ASP A 268 -34.72 6.76 1.43
C ASP A 268 -33.52 7.10 0.53
N GLY A 269 -32.63 6.13 0.23
CA GLY A 269 -31.48 6.32 -0.66
C GLY A 269 -30.16 5.83 -0.09
N PRO A 270 -29.04 5.99 -0.82
CA PRO A 270 -27.72 5.58 -0.35
C PRO A 270 -27.34 6.41 0.89
N ALA A 271 -27.10 5.73 2.02
CA ALA A 271 -26.61 6.38 3.22
C ALA A 271 -25.20 6.97 2.96
N PRO A 272 -24.86 8.13 3.55
CA PRO A 272 -23.52 8.67 3.43
C PRO A 272 -22.51 7.66 3.96
N SER A 273 -21.40 7.48 3.24
CA SER A 273 -20.29 6.60 3.58
C SER A 273 -19.79 6.91 4.99
N ARG A 274 -20.17 6.07 5.96
CA ARG A 274 -19.72 6.23 7.35
C ARG A 274 -18.29 5.73 7.48
N PRO A 275 -17.44 6.39 8.28
CA PRO A 275 -16.12 5.87 8.61
C PRO A 275 -16.21 4.44 9.14
N CYS A 276 -15.20 3.64 8.85
CA CYS A 276 -15.08 2.29 9.39
C CYS A 276 -15.15 2.33 10.92
N PRO A 277 -16.01 1.52 11.57
CA PRO A 277 -16.15 1.55 13.02
C PRO A 277 -14.88 1.09 13.75
N THR A 278 -14.04 0.28 13.09
CA THR A 278 -12.81 -0.27 13.67
C THR A 278 -11.63 0.68 13.56
N CYS A 279 -11.40 1.25 12.37
CA CYS A 279 -10.21 2.08 12.13
C CYS A 279 -10.49 3.55 11.84
N ALA A 280 -11.75 3.97 11.88
CA ALA A 280 -12.22 5.34 11.60
C ALA A 280 -11.85 5.89 10.20
N GLN A 281 -11.36 5.05 9.29
CA GLN A 281 -11.06 5.45 7.93
C GLN A 281 -12.33 5.60 7.10
N SER A 282 -12.38 6.65 6.28
CA SER A 282 -13.49 6.83 5.34
C SER A 282 -13.44 5.72 4.28
N PRO A 283 -14.57 5.08 3.95
CA PRO A 283 -14.64 4.12 2.85
C PRO A 283 -14.17 4.76 1.54
N ARG A 284 -13.61 3.95 0.63
CA ARG A 284 -13.37 4.42 -0.74
C ARG A 284 -14.72 4.63 -1.42
N ASP A 285 -14.82 5.72 -2.17
CA ASP A 285 -16.02 6.05 -2.92
C ASP A 285 -16.12 5.16 -4.17
N THR A 286 -17.16 4.33 -4.23
CA THR A 286 -17.38 3.40 -5.33
C THR A 286 -18.41 3.90 -6.33
N GLU A 287 -19.03 5.08 -6.13
CA GLU A 287 -20.15 5.57 -6.94
C GLU A 287 -19.81 5.62 -8.44
N ALA A 288 -18.61 6.07 -8.78
CA ALA A 288 -18.14 6.16 -10.17
C ALA A 288 -18.02 4.80 -10.90
N TRP A 289 -18.06 3.70 -10.15
CA TRP A 289 -17.91 2.33 -10.63
C TRP A 289 -19.23 1.55 -10.64
N HIS A 290 -20.35 2.17 -10.27
CA HIS A 290 -21.66 1.52 -10.36
C HIS A 290 -22.15 1.50 -11.81
N HIS A 291 -22.96 0.50 -12.16
CA HIS A 291 -23.67 0.49 -13.43
C HIS A 291 -24.65 1.67 -13.49
N ALA A 292 -24.85 2.26 -14.67
CA ALA A 292 -25.80 3.36 -14.84
C ALA A 292 -27.25 2.94 -14.49
N ASP A 293 -27.56 1.66 -14.66
CA ASP A 293 -28.90 1.09 -14.51
C ASP A 293 -29.10 0.36 -13.16
N SER A 294 -28.05 0.20 -12.34
CA SER A 294 -28.15 -0.47 -11.04
C SER A 294 -27.14 0.06 -10.03
N ASN A 295 -27.47 0.00 -8.73
CA ASN A 295 -26.52 0.35 -7.65
C ASN A 295 -25.49 -0.78 -7.40
N ALA A 296 -25.31 -1.70 -8.35
CA ALA A 296 -24.28 -2.72 -8.28
C ALA A 296 -22.99 -2.21 -8.92
N VAL A 297 -21.86 -2.58 -8.33
CA VAL A 297 -20.54 -2.24 -8.85
C VAL A 297 -20.27 -3.04 -10.13
N ASP A 298 -19.82 -2.34 -11.16
CA ASP A 298 -19.31 -2.89 -12.42
C ASP A 298 -17.86 -3.37 -12.21
N PHE A 299 -17.71 -4.59 -11.66
CA PHE A 299 -16.39 -5.19 -11.42
C PHE A 299 -15.60 -5.40 -12.71
N GLU A 300 -16.26 -5.68 -13.84
CA GLU A 300 -15.58 -5.86 -15.12
C GLU A 300 -14.89 -4.57 -15.56
N ARG A 301 -15.57 -3.42 -15.41
CA ARG A 301 -14.99 -2.11 -15.67
C ARG A 301 -13.84 -1.80 -14.71
N LEU A 302 -13.99 -2.11 -13.42
CA LEU A 302 -12.94 -1.91 -12.41
C LEU A 302 -11.70 -2.76 -12.70
N PHE A 303 -11.88 -4.04 -13.02
CA PHE A 303 -10.78 -4.94 -13.38
C PHE A 303 -10.12 -4.57 -14.70
N SER A 304 -10.90 -4.11 -15.67
CA SER A 304 -10.36 -3.56 -16.93
C SER A 304 -9.46 -2.36 -16.68
N ALA A 305 -9.86 -1.43 -15.79
CA ALA A 305 -9.03 -0.30 -15.40
C ALA A 305 -7.74 -0.73 -14.69
N THR A 306 -7.83 -1.67 -13.73
CA THR A 306 -6.64 -2.23 -13.06
C THR A 306 -5.67 -2.85 -14.06
N ASN A 307 -6.17 -3.62 -15.02
CA ASN A 307 -5.34 -4.25 -16.05
C ASN A 307 -4.70 -3.22 -16.99
N GLU A 308 -5.41 -2.14 -17.33
CA GLU A 308 -4.83 -1.06 -18.14
C GLU A 308 -3.71 -0.34 -17.40
N THR A 309 -3.93 0.03 -16.12
CA THR A 309 -2.89 0.68 -15.31
C THR A 309 -1.67 -0.22 -15.11
N LEU A 310 -1.85 -1.56 -15.01
CA LEU A 310 -0.73 -2.51 -15.00
C LEU A 310 0.08 -2.50 -16.30
N ARG A 311 -0.59 -2.41 -17.47
CA ARG A 311 0.10 -2.31 -18.77
C ARG A 311 0.85 -0.99 -18.90
N ASP A 312 0.24 0.11 -18.47
CA ASP A 312 0.87 1.43 -18.46
C ASP A 312 2.12 1.44 -17.57
N ALA A 313 2.02 0.89 -16.35
CA ALA A 313 3.15 0.75 -15.44
C ALA A 313 4.29 -0.11 -16.03
N ALA A 314 3.96 -1.18 -16.74
CA ALA A 314 4.95 -2.01 -17.42
C ALA A 314 5.68 -1.23 -18.54
N ALA A 315 4.94 -0.48 -19.36
CA ALA A 315 5.53 0.37 -20.42
C ALA A 315 6.38 1.51 -19.84
N THR A 316 5.94 2.13 -18.74
CA THR A 316 6.72 3.16 -18.03
C THR A 316 8.00 2.55 -17.41
N THR A 317 7.96 1.31 -16.91
CA THR A 317 9.13 0.59 -16.38
C THR A 317 10.19 0.32 -17.45
N GLU A 318 9.77 -0.07 -18.67
CA GLU A 318 10.66 -0.23 -19.81
C GLU A 318 11.35 1.10 -20.14
N THR A 319 10.55 2.17 -20.28
CA THR A 319 11.07 3.53 -20.52
C THR A 319 12.04 3.97 -19.42
N LEU A 320 11.71 3.72 -18.15
CA LEU A 320 12.56 4.05 -17.00
C LEU A 320 13.93 3.35 -17.08
N THR A 321 13.95 2.11 -17.54
CA THR A 321 15.19 1.33 -17.71
C THR A 321 16.08 1.93 -18.79
N GLU A 322 15.49 2.37 -19.91
CA GLU A 322 16.21 3.09 -20.96
C GLU A 322 16.81 4.41 -20.43
N ARG A 323 16.02 5.20 -19.69
CA ARG A 323 16.48 6.47 -19.09
C ARG A 323 17.57 6.26 -18.06
N THR A 324 17.43 5.23 -17.23
CA THR A 324 18.46 4.82 -16.25
C THR A 324 19.78 4.52 -16.98
N THR A 325 19.72 3.78 -18.08
CA THR A 325 20.90 3.39 -18.86
C THR A 325 21.56 4.60 -19.52
N ALA A 326 20.79 5.48 -20.14
CA ALA A 326 21.31 6.70 -20.75
C ALA A 326 22.01 7.60 -19.73
N LEU A 327 21.39 7.81 -18.55
CA LEU A 327 21.97 8.58 -17.46
C LEU A 327 23.24 7.92 -16.91
N ALA A 328 23.23 6.59 -16.74
CA ALA A 328 24.40 5.83 -16.30
C ALA A 328 25.60 6.00 -17.23
N THR A 329 25.39 5.92 -18.55
CA THR A 329 26.45 6.13 -19.54
C THR A 329 27.07 7.52 -19.40
N GLU A 330 26.25 8.56 -19.29
CA GLU A 330 26.74 9.95 -19.13
C GLU A 330 27.52 10.15 -17.82
N LEU A 331 27.13 9.48 -16.73
CA LEU A 331 27.80 9.60 -15.44
C LEU A 331 29.14 8.85 -15.37
N VAL A 332 29.32 7.78 -16.17
CA VAL A 332 30.55 6.95 -16.16
C VAL A 332 31.60 7.44 -17.17
N GLU A 333 31.19 8.09 -18.26
CA GLU A 333 32.11 8.57 -19.30
C GLU A 333 32.88 9.85 -18.93
N LYS A 334 32.61 10.43 -17.75
CA LYS A 334 33.23 11.67 -17.24
C LYS A 334 34.12 11.43 -16.03
#